data_AF-A0A1J6KBK6-F1
#
_entry.id   AF-A0A1J6KBK6-F1
#
_cell.length_a   1.000
_cell.length_b   1.000
_cell.length_c   1.000
_cell.angle_alpha   90.00
_cell.angle_beta   90.00
_cell.angle_gamma   90.00
#
_symmetry.space_group_name_H-M   'P 1'
#
loop_
_entity.id
_entity.type
_entity.pdbx_description
1 polymer ?
#
loop_
_entity_poly.entity_id
_entity_poly.type
_entity_poly.pdbx_seq_one_letter_code
_entity_poly.pdbx_strand_id
1 'polypeptide(L)'
;MESCLRIYRQLSEEVSRKGAFSEEYAACRGSTAVAAEPRSERLSESACRGSTAVAAELRPERPSEPSAGEPQTIAKVGEGTFGEAFKVGENVFKIVPFDGDLRVNGEIQKKSEELLEEVILSGTLNSLRAHEGHLLNSCSTFIQTMDMRVCQGHYDASLLKAWEDWDGKHGSENDHPKEFPEKQCYVVFVQEHGGKDLESFVLLNFNEAKSLLAQITLALAVSEAAYEFEHRDLHWGNILLRRKGSDTVQFTLEGNEIHVKTYGLLVSIIDFTLSRINTGEDILFLDLSSDPELFEGPKGDKQSDTYRKMRDVTGEFWEGSFPKTNVLWLQYLVDILLLKKSYERTSKDERDLRSLKKRLNGYGSAREATSDVFFSDMFVNLQH
;
A
#
# COMPACT_ATOMS: atom_id res chain seq x y z
N MET A 1 13.91 24.50 -1.02
CA MET A 1 14.46 24.40 0.35
C MET A 1 13.38 24.54 1.43
N GLU A 2 12.54 25.58 1.44
CA GLU A 2 11.42 25.67 2.42
C GLU A 2 10.40 24.54 2.30
N SER A 3 9.92 24.19 1.09
CA SER A 3 8.99 23.05 0.91
C SER A 3 9.61 21.71 1.30
N CYS A 4 10.81 21.41 0.79
CA CYS A 4 11.57 20.21 1.17
C CYS A 4 11.83 20.12 2.70
N LEU A 5 12.17 21.22 3.38
CA LEU A 5 12.35 21.25 4.85
C LEU A 5 11.03 21.16 5.61
N ARG A 6 9.95 21.71 5.07
CA ARG A 6 8.60 21.64 5.64
C ARG A 6 8.11 20.20 5.62
N ILE A 7 8.17 19.53 4.47
CA ILE A 7 7.85 18.11 4.35
C ILE A 7 8.78 17.32 5.26
N TYR A 8 10.10 17.48 5.20
CA TYR A 8 11.00 16.69 6.06
C TYR A 8 10.69 16.84 7.57
N ARG A 9 10.38 18.06 8.04
CA ARG A 9 9.97 18.29 9.43
C ARG A 9 8.60 17.71 9.74
N GLN A 10 7.62 17.91 8.86
CA GLN A 10 6.28 17.34 8.98
C GLN A 10 6.32 15.82 8.96
N LEU A 11 7.07 15.21 8.05
CA LEU A 11 7.35 13.78 8.00
C LEU A 11 7.96 13.27 9.32
N SER A 12 9.01 13.92 9.81
CA SER A 12 9.64 13.50 11.06
C SER A 12 8.71 13.63 12.27
N GLU A 13 7.87 14.65 12.31
CA GLU A 13 6.94 14.91 13.42
C GLU A 13 5.65 14.08 13.33
N GLU A 14 5.03 13.97 12.15
CA GLU A 14 3.79 13.24 11.91
C GLU A 14 4.01 11.74 11.88
N VAL A 15 5.07 11.21 11.27
CA VAL A 15 5.34 9.76 11.32
C VAL A 15 5.55 9.31 12.77
N SER A 16 6.26 10.11 13.56
CA SER A 16 6.47 9.83 15.00
C SER A 16 5.19 9.97 15.83
N ARG A 17 4.34 10.96 15.53
CA ARG A 17 3.11 11.24 16.29
C ARG A 17 1.94 10.32 15.85
N LYS A 18 1.59 10.33 14.56
CA LYS A 18 0.47 9.57 13.98
C LYS A 18 0.74 8.06 13.94
N GLY A 19 2.01 7.63 13.94
CA GLY A 19 2.33 6.21 14.13
C GLY A 19 1.82 5.69 15.48
N ALA A 20 2.09 6.42 16.57
CA ALA A 20 1.64 6.04 17.90
C ALA A 20 0.11 6.17 18.10
N PHE A 21 -0.53 7.19 17.52
CA PHE A 21 -1.99 7.37 17.62
C PHE A 21 -2.79 6.42 16.72
N SER A 22 -2.29 6.10 15.52
CA SER A 22 -2.95 5.14 14.63
C SER A 22 -2.92 3.73 15.22
N GLU A 23 -1.85 3.36 15.94
CA GLU A 23 -1.78 2.15 16.75
C GLU A 23 -2.89 2.11 17.82
N GLU A 24 -3.09 3.20 18.57
CA GLU A 24 -4.16 3.29 19.59
C GLU A 24 -5.56 3.24 18.97
N TYR A 25 -5.79 3.95 17.86
CA TYR A 25 -7.06 3.94 17.12
C TYR A 25 -7.41 2.54 16.59
N ALA A 26 -6.45 1.86 15.94
CA ALA A 26 -6.65 0.51 15.43
C ALA A 26 -6.96 -0.49 16.56
N ALA A 27 -6.34 -0.33 17.72
CA ALA A 27 -6.62 -1.13 18.90
C ALA A 27 -8.04 -0.87 19.46
N CYS A 28 -8.51 0.38 19.45
CA CYS A 28 -9.85 0.71 19.92
C CYS A 28 -10.96 0.14 19.01
N ARG A 29 -10.75 0.16 17.70
CA ARG A 29 -11.77 -0.29 16.73
C ARG A 29 -12.03 -1.80 16.70
N GLY A 30 -11.05 -2.62 17.08
CA GLY A 30 -11.23 -4.08 17.12
C GLY A 30 -11.99 -4.58 18.36
N SER A 31 -12.22 -3.74 19.38
CA SER A 31 -13.01 -4.11 20.55
C SER A 31 -14.48 -3.79 20.34
N THR A 32 -15.32 -4.82 20.13
CA THR A 32 -16.78 -4.66 20.19
C THR A 32 -17.23 -4.50 21.65
N ALA A 33 -17.09 -3.29 22.19
CA ALA A 33 -17.71 -2.92 23.46
C ALA A 33 -19.14 -2.44 23.20
N VAL A 34 -20.12 -3.24 23.63
CA VAL A 34 -21.52 -2.83 23.78
C VAL A 34 -21.57 -1.54 24.59
N ALA A 35 -22.21 -0.51 24.04
CA ALA A 35 -22.37 0.78 24.69
C ALA A 35 -23.01 0.61 26.09
N ALA A 36 -22.27 0.95 27.13
CA ALA A 36 -22.82 1.20 28.46
C ALA A 36 -22.77 2.71 28.73
N GLU A 37 -23.92 3.27 29.09
CA GLU A 37 -24.13 4.70 29.40
C GLU A 37 -23.14 5.23 30.46
N PRO A 38 -22.80 6.53 30.43
CA PRO A 38 -21.79 7.09 31.32
C PRO A 38 -22.33 7.22 32.74
N ARG A 39 -21.76 6.46 33.68
CA ARG A 39 -21.86 6.77 35.11
C ARG A 39 -20.68 7.63 35.52
N SER A 40 -20.99 8.79 36.09
CA SER A 40 -20.00 9.68 36.69
C SER A 40 -19.39 9.02 37.93
N GLU A 41 -18.11 8.69 37.90
CA GLU A 41 -17.35 8.47 39.12
C GLU A 41 -16.08 9.31 39.12
N ARG A 42 -16.00 10.12 40.17
CA ARG A 42 -14.84 10.93 40.56
C ARG A 42 -13.68 10.00 40.85
N LEU A 43 -12.57 10.17 40.14
CA LEU A 43 -11.29 9.58 40.54
C LEU A 43 -10.47 10.63 41.28
N SER A 44 -10.16 10.27 42.53
CA SER A 44 -9.31 10.96 43.48
C SER A 44 -7.83 10.87 43.08
N GLU A 45 -7.12 11.99 43.20
CA GLU A 45 -5.67 12.06 43.21
C GLU A 45 -5.09 11.23 44.38
N SER A 46 -4.13 10.36 44.13
CA SER A 46 -2.88 10.32 44.91
C SER A 46 -1.82 9.36 44.33
N ALA A 47 -0.66 9.96 44.09
CA ALA A 47 0.71 9.48 44.34
C ALA A 47 1.22 8.17 43.71
N CYS A 48 2.26 8.31 42.87
CA CYS A 48 3.61 7.75 43.08
C CYS A 48 4.61 8.44 42.13
N ARG A 49 5.37 9.43 42.63
CA ARG A 49 6.82 9.36 42.94
C ARG A 49 7.74 9.00 41.76
N GLY A 50 8.21 10.06 41.09
CA GLY A 50 9.61 10.42 40.88
C GLY A 50 10.61 9.35 40.44
N SER A 51 11.04 9.44 39.19
CA SER A 51 12.42 9.14 38.80
C SER A 51 12.94 10.24 37.87
N THR A 52 13.97 10.93 38.33
CA THR A 52 14.68 11.99 37.60
C THR A 52 15.55 11.38 36.52
N ALA A 53 15.19 11.57 35.25
CA ALA A 53 16.08 11.30 34.12
C ALA A 53 16.90 12.56 33.83
N VAL A 54 18.23 12.43 33.96
CA VAL A 54 19.22 13.45 33.62
C VAL A 54 19.23 13.62 32.10
N ALA A 55 18.97 14.83 31.62
CA ALA A 55 19.11 15.18 30.21
C ALA A 55 20.59 15.08 29.80
N ALA A 56 20.95 14.04 29.06
CA ALA A 56 22.23 13.97 28.36
C ALA A 56 22.05 14.66 27.00
N GLU A 57 22.71 15.80 26.82
CA GLU A 57 22.84 16.47 25.52
C GLU A 57 23.54 15.53 24.52
N LEU A 58 22.79 15.01 23.55
CA LEU A 58 23.34 14.32 22.38
C LEU A 58 24.01 15.36 21.48
N ARG A 59 25.35 15.39 21.49
CA ARG A 59 26.12 16.10 20.46
C ARG A 59 25.95 15.38 19.12
N PRO A 60 25.80 16.11 18.00
CA PRO A 60 25.72 15.49 16.69
C PRO A 60 27.10 14.93 16.31
N GLU A 61 27.21 13.60 16.23
CA GLU A 61 28.37 12.97 15.60
C GLU A 61 28.32 13.20 14.09
N ARG A 62 29.47 13.60 13.54
CA ARG A 62 29.67 13.73 12.08
C ARG A 62 29.51 12.34 11.45
N PRO A 63 28.75 12.18 10.36
CA PRO A 63 28.67 10.89 9.69
C PRO A 63 30.06 10.50 9.17
N SER A 64 30.52 9.31 9.54
CA SER A 64 31.70 8.68 8.97
C SER A 64 31.47 8.44 7.48
N GLU A 65 32.44 8.82 6.65
CA GLU A 65 32.43 8.52 5.22
C GLU A 65 32.21 7.02 4.98
N PRO A 66 31.34 6.62 4.05
CA PRO A 66 31.09 5.21 3.77
C PRO A 66 32.36 4.59 3.19
N SER A 67 32.84 3.52 3.82
CA SER A 67 33.87 2.65 3.26
C SER A 67 33.42 2.17 1.88
N ALA A 68 34.29 2.26 0.87
CA ALA A 68 34.03 1.84 -0.50
C ALA A 68 33.58 0.38 -0.56
N GLY A 69 32.26 0.16 -0.50
CA GLY A 69 31.62 -1.11 -0.78
C GLY A 69 31.65 -1.41 -2.27
N GLU A 70 31.47 -2.68 -2.62
CA GLU A 70 31.25 -3.10 -4.00
C GLU A 70 30.16 -2.21 -4.66
N PRO A 71 30.32 -1.84 -5.94
CA PRO A 71 29.37 -0.96 -6.60
C PRO A 71 27.97 -1.59 -6.55
N GLN A 72 27.05 -0.96 -5.83
CA GLN A 72 25.67 -1.40 -5.78
C GLN A 72 25.10 -1.38 -7.20
N THR A 73 24.64 -2.54 -7.67
CA THR A 73 23.96 -2.62 -8.97
C THR A 73 22.61 -1.94 -8.87
N ILE A 74 22.42 -0.89 -9.66
CA ILE A 74 21.16 -0.16 -9.79
C ILE A 74 20.47 -0.61 -11.07
N ALA A 75 19.18 -0.90 -10.99
CA ALA A 75 18.36 -1.24 -12.15
C ALA A 75 16.97 -0.63 -12.02
N LYS A 76 16.47 0.03 -13.07
CA LYS A 76 15.04 0.39 -13.14
C LYS A 76 14.21 -0.90 -13.20
N VAL A 77 13.18 -0.97 -12.36
CA VAL A 77 12.30 -2.15 -12.21
C VAL A 77 10.84 -1.84 -12.50
N GLY A 78 10.47 -0.58 -12.58
CA GLY A 78 9.13 -0.15 -12.94
C GLY A 78 9.04 1.35 -13.10
N GLU A 79 7.93 1.79 -13.65
CA GLU A 79 7.56 3.19 -13.80
C GLU A 79 6.06 3.33 -13.52
N GLY A 80 5.67 4.54 -13.14
CA GLY A 80 4.27 4.96 -13.08
C GLY A 80 4.16 6.42 -13.49
N THR A 81 2.92 6.92 -13.60
CA THR A 81 2.63 8.28 -14.10
C THR A 81 3.43 9.36 -13.38
N PHE A 82 3.65 9.23 -12.07
CA PHE A 82 4.31 10.26 -11.27
C PHE A 82 5.71 9.88 -10.80
N GLY A 83 6.27 8.75 -11.20
CA GLY A 83 7.55 8.34 -10.61
C GLY A 83 8.22 7.12 -11.22
N GLU A 84 9.42 6.89 -10.71
CA GLU A 84 10.34 5.89 -11.20
C GLU A 84 10.71 4.93 -10.07
N ALA A 85 10.78 3.62 -10.36
CA ALA A 85 11.16 2.60 -9.38
C ALA A 85 12.50 1.97 -9.74
N PHE A 86 13.48 2.08 -8.84
CA PHE A 86 14.82 1.52 -9.03
C PHE A 86 15.13 0.49 -7.95
N LYS A 87 15.57 -0.71 -8.34
CA LYS A 87 16.23 -1.63 -7.42
C LYS A 87 17.64 -1.13 -7.13
N VAL A 88 17.94 -0.92 -5.85
CA VAL A 88 19.25 -0.49 -5.34
C VAL A 88 19.66 -1.45 -4.23
N GLY A 89 20.63 -2.32 -4.51
CA GLY A 89 20.94 -3.45 -3.63
C GLY A 89 19.74 -4.40 -3.47
N GLU A 90 19.29 -4.62 -2.24
CA GLU A 90 18.14 -5.48 -1.92
C GLU A 90 16.80 -4.71 -1.84
N ASN A 91 16.83 -3.39 -1.97
CA ASN A 91 15.67 -2.51 -1.80
C ASN A 91 15.17 -1.95 -3.14
N VAL A 92 13.95 -1.43 -3.14
CA VAL A 92 13.36 -0.67 -4.25
C VAL A 92 13.15 0.78 -3.82
N PHE A 93 13.62 1.71 -4.64
CA PHE A 93 13.52 3.15 -4.43
C PHE A 93 12.45 3.68 -5.39
N LYS A 94 11.25 4.01 -4.88
CA LYS A 94 10.21 4.73 -5.63
C LYS A 94 10.50 6.22 -5.48
N ILE A 95 10.87 6.89 -6.58
CA ILE A 95 11.25 8.30 -6.61
C ILE A 95 10.11 9.09 -7.25
N VAL A 96 9.52 10.02 -6.50
CA VAL A 96 8.34 10.80 -6.91
C VAL A 96 8.68 12.31 -6.85
N PRO A 97 8.78 13.02 -7.98
CA PRO A 97 8.90 14.48 -8.01
C PRO A 97 7.64 15.16 -7.47
N PHE A 98 7.83 16.29 -6.80
CA PHE A 98 6.75 17.13 -6.30
C PHE A 98 7.13 18.62 -6.32
N ASP A 99 6.12 19.49 -6.27
CA ASP A 99 6.26 20.96 -6.27
C ASP A 99 7.06 21.57 -7.45
N GLY A 100 7.33 20.81 -8.50
CA GLY A 100 7.98 21.30 -9.70
C GLY A 100 7.00 21.88 -10.72
N ASP A 101 7.48 22.85 -11.51
CA ASP A 101 6.72 23.46 -12.61
C ASP A 101 6.78 22.62 -13.90
N LEU A 102 7.74 21.69 -13.99
CA LEU A 102 7.88 20.78 -15.12
C LEU A 102 6.78 19.72 -15.06
N ARG A 103 6.03 19.57 -16.15
CA ARG A 103 5.09 18.45 -16.29
C ARG A 103 5.87 17.13 -16.38
N VAL A 104 5.36 16.11 -15.71
CA VAL A 104 5.95 14.77 -15.66
C VAL A 104 4.97 13.85 -16.38
N ASN A 105 5.37 13.31 -17.53
CA ASN A 105 4.55 12.38 -18.31
C ASN A 105 3.20 12.99 -18.73
N GLY A 106 3.21 14.28 -19.04
CA GLY A 106 2.02 15.07 -19.36
C GLY A 106 1.31 15.69 -18.15
N GLU A 107 1.58 15.21 -16.94
CA GLU A 107 0.85 15.59 -15.72
C GLU A 107 1.52 16.68 -14.90
N ILE A 108 0.72 17.43 -14.14
CA ILE A 108 1.22 18.37 -13.14
C ILE A 108 1.74 17.57 -11.95
N GLN A 109 2.92 17.92 -11.44
CA GLN A 109 3.47 17.27 -10.25
C GLN A 109 2.56 17.50 -9.03
N LYS A 110 2.43 16.46 -8.21
CA LYS A 110 1.74 16.55 -6.92
C LYS A 110 2.31 17.69 -6.08
N LYS A 111 1.45 18.33 -5.30
CA LYS A 111 1.85 19.27 -4.26
C LYS A 111 2.40 18.54 -3.05
N SER A 112 3.21 19.26 -2.27
CA SER A 112 3.78 18.74 -1.04
C SER A 112 2.76 18.10 -0.10
N GLU A 113 1.57 18.69 0.00
CA GLU A 113 0.47 18.27 0.86
C GLU A 113 -0.13 16.94 0.39
N GLU A 114 -0.36 16.77 -0.92
CA GLU A 114 -0.89 15.53 -1.50
C GLU A 114 0.11 14.36 -1.33
N LEU A 115 1.40 14.64 -1.48
CA LEU A 115 2.43 13.61 -1.31
C LEU A 115 2.69 13.26 0.17
N LEU A 116 2.48 14.23 1.07
CA LEU A 116 2.53 14.00 2.52
C LEU A 116 1.46 13.00 2.95
N GLU A 117 0.26 13.06 2.38
CA GLU A 117 -0.80 12.07 2.64
C GLU A 117 -0.39 10.66 2.21
N GLU A 118 0.21 10.49 1.02
CA GLU A 118 0.71 9.19 0.56
C GLU A 118 1.80 8.63 1.49
N VAL A 119 2.66 9.51 2.03
CA VAL A 119 3.67 9.12 3.02
C VAL A 119 3.02 8.65 4.32
N ILE A 120 2.12 9.42 4.91
CA ILE A 120 1.46 9.05 6.17
C ILE A 120 0.69 7.75 5.99
N LEU A 121 -0.01 7.60 4.85
CA LEU A 121 -0.75 6.39 4.52
C LEU A 121 0.19 5.18 4.41
N SER A 122 1.31 5.32 3.68
CA SER A 122 2.32 4.27 3.55
C SER A 122 2.90 3.86 4.92
N GLY A 123 3.19 4.83 5.80
CA GLY A 123 3.66 4.57 7.16
C GLY A 123 2.59 3.88 8.02
N THR A 124 1.33 4.31 7.90
CA THR A 124 0.20 3.74 8.64
C THR A 124 -0.04 2.29 8.25
N LEU A 125 -0.02 1.94 6.96
CA LEU A 125 -0.14 0.54 6.52
C LEU A 125 1.08 -0.30 6.93
N ASN A 126 2.27 0.30 6.97
CA ASN A 126 3.49 -0.39 7.41
C ASN A 126 3.40 -0.82 8.89
N SER A 127 2.63 -0.10 9.72
CA SER A 127 2.38 -0.46 11.13
C SER A 127 1.69 -1.84 11.26
N LEU A 128 0.78 -2.21 10.33
CA LEU A 128 0.06 -3.50 10.37
C LEU A 128 0.98 -4.72 10.37
N ARG A 129 2.26 -4.55 10.06
CA ARG A 129 3.27 -5.60 10.10
C ARG A 129 3.79 -5.91 11.50
N ALA A 130 3.64 -5.00 12.47
CA ALA A 130 4.25 -5.16 13.79
C ALA A 130 3.45 -6.14 14.68
N HIS A 131 4.18 -7.05 15.32
CA HIS A 131 3.63 -8.03 16.26
C HIS A 131 3.49 -7.49 17.69
N GLU A 132 4.11 -6.35 17.99
CA GLU A 132 4.03 -5.68 19.28
C GLU A 132 3.15 -4.43 19.14
N GLY A 133 1.90 -4.49 19.61
CA GLY A 133 0.94 -3.37 19.59
C GLY A 133 -0.35 -3.65 18.81
N HIS A 134 -0.26 -4.37 17.67
CA HIS A 134 -1.43 -4.69 16.83
C HIS A 134 -2.12 -6.01 17.22
N LEU A 135 -2.60 -6.12 18.46
CA LEU A 135 -3.25 -7.35 18.96
C LEU A 135 -4.51 -7.74 18.16
N LEU A 136 -5.11 -6.80 17.43
CA LEU A 136 -6.40 -7.01 16.77
C LEU A 136 -6.29 -7.14 15.25
N ASN A 137 -5.42 -6.38 14.58
CA ASN A 137 -5.37 -6.34 13.12
C ASN A 137 -3.92 -6.31 12.64
N SER A 138 -3.44 -7.38 12.01
CA SER A 138 -2.06 -7.45 11.52
C SER A 138 -1.95 -8.23 10.20
N CYS A 139 -1.12 -7.74 9.28
CA CYS A 139 -0.74 -8.45 8.06
C CYS A 139 0.59 -7.94 7.50
N SER A 140 1.27 -8.76 6.72
CA SER A 140 2.53 -8.39 6.05
C SER A 140 2.38 -8.22 4.53
N THR A 141 1.14 -8.08 4.05
CA THR A 141 0.80 -8.09 2.62
C THR A 141 0.85 -6.71 1.97
N PHE A 142 0.91 -5.62 2.74
CA PHE A 142 1.31 -4.32 2.20
C PHE A 142 2.83 -4.23 2.14
N ILE A 143 3.37 -3.63 1.08
CA ILE A 143 4.81 -3.54 0.89
C ILE A 143 5.47 -2.85 2.08
N GLN A 144 6.53 -3.46 2.61
CA GLN A 144 7.27 -2.85 3.69
C GLN A 144 7.98 -1.59 3.18
N THR A 145 7.69 -0.45 3.80
CA THR A 145 8.49 0.75 3.63
C THR A 145 9.50 0.84 4.76
N MET A 146 10.77 0.75 4.42
CA MET A 146 11.90 0.75 5.36
C MET A 146 12.29 2.15 5.78
N ASP A 147 12.24 3.10 4.84
CA ASP A 147 12.63 4.49 5.04
C ASP A 147 11.94 5.37 4.01
N MET A 148 11.82 6.67 4.30
CA MET A 148 11.31 7.68 3.38
C MET A 148 12.17 8.93 3.49
N ARG A 149 12.63 9.43 2.35
CA ARG A 149 13.57 10.56 2.28
C ARG A 149 13.03 11.65 1.39
N VAL A 150 13.31 12.90 1.76
CA VAL A 150 13.11 14.05 0.88
C VAL A 150 14.46 14.45 0.30
N CYS A 151 14.53 14.52 -1.02
CA CYS A 151 15.73 14.86 -1.76
C CYS A 151 15.49 16.12 -2.60
N GLN A 152 16.55 16.85 -2.93
CA GLN A 152 16.51 17.97 -3.87
C GLN A 152 17.74 17.89 -4.78
N GLY A 153 17.58 18.08 -6.09
CA GLY A 153 18.71 18.06 -7.03
C GLY A 153 18.37 17.46 -8.38
N HIS A 154 19.41 17.13 -9.16
CA HIS A 154 19.27 16.30 -10.35
C HIS A 154 19.30 14.82 -9.98
N TYR A 155 18.81 13.97 -10.89
CA TYR A 155 19.05 12.53 -10.81
C TYR A 155 20.56 12.22 -10.86
N ASP A 156 20.98 11.26 -10.04
CA ASP A 156 22.35 10.76 -10.08
C ASP A 156 22.63 10.06 -11.42
N ALA A 157 23.87 10.17 -11.92
CA ALA A 157 24.28 9.60 -13.20
C ALA A 157 24.03 8.07 -13.29
N SER A 158 24.11 7.37 -12.16
CA SER A 158 23.83 5.93 -12.09
C SER A 158 22.34 5.60 -12.24
N LEU A 159 21.43 6.44 -11.73
CA LEU A 159 19.99 6.32 -11.93
C LEU A 159 19.60 6.63 -13.37
N LEU A 160 20.18 7.69 -13.95
CA LEU A 160 19.96 8.03 -15.37
C LEU A 160 20.38 6.87 -16.28
N LYS A 161 21.57 6.32 -16.07
CA LYS A 161 22.03 5.15 -16.83
C LYS A 161 21.09 3.95 -16.66
N ALA A 162 20.62 3.68 -15.44
CA ALA A 162 19.70 2.57 -15.20
C ALA A 162 18.33 2.78 -15.89
N TRP A 163 17.88 4.03 -16.01
CA TRP A 163 16.69 4.40 -16.78
C TRP A 163 16.91 4.18 -18.28
N GLU A 164 18.02 4.69 -18.83
CA GLU A 164 18.40 4.53 -20.25
C GLU A 164 18.57 3.05 -20.65
N ASP A 165 19.21 2.25 -19.80
CA ASP A 165 19.39 0.80 -19.99
C ASP A 165 18.05 0.03 -20.00
N TRP A 166 17.04 0.54 -19.29
CA TRP A 166 15.71 -0.05 -19.23
C TRP A 166 14.86 0.40 -20.43
N ASP A 167 14.88 1.69 -20.76
CA ASP A 167 14.22 2.28 -21.94
C ASP A 167 14.67 1.58 -23.23
N GLY A 168 15.99 1.40 -23.41
CA GLY A 168 16.53 0.71 -24.58
C GLY A 168 16.09 -0.76 -24.72
N LYS A 169 15.53 -1.38 -23.67
CA LYS A 169 15.06 -2.77 -23.67
C LYS A 169 13.53 -2.89 -23.70
N HIS A 170 12.83 -1.98 -23.05
CA HIS A 170 11.37 -2.09 -22.83
C HIS A 170 10.58 -1.00 -23.57
N GLY A 171 11.21 0.13 -23.88
CA GLY A 171 10.54 1.35 -24.32
C GLY A 171 9.81 2.02 -23.16
N SER A 172 10.35 3.13 -22.67
CA SER A 172 9.76 3.92 -21.61
C SER A 172 8.56 4.71 -22.11
N GLU A 173 7.48 4.68 -21.35
CA GLU A 173 6.34 5.58 -21.56
C GLU A 173 6.58 6.94 -20.87
N ASN A 174 7.51 6.97 -19.90
CA ASN A 174 7.87 8.18 -19.17
C ASN A 174 8.86 9.09 -19.92
N ASP A 175 8.79 10.38 -19.61
CA ASP A 175 9.78 11.39 -20.00
C ASP A 175 11.13 11.12 -19.32
N HIS A 176 12.23 11.44 -20.00
CA HIS A 176 13.57 11.20 -19.47
C HIS A 176 13.85 12.07 -18.21
N PRO A 177 14.23 11.50 -17.06
CA PRO A 177 14.38 12.23 -15.79
C PRO A 177 15.58 13.21 -15.74
N LYS A 178 16.27 13.41 -16.87
CA LYS A 178 17.38 14.35 -17.00
C LYS A 178 16.88 15.78 -17.17
N GLU A 179 15.63 15.94 -17.61
CA GLU A 179 14.99 17.24 -17.83
C GLU A 179 14.66 17.97 -16.53
N PHE A 180 14.69 17.29 -15.37
CA PHE A 180 14.41 17.93 -14.09
C PHE A 180 15.46 18.99 -13.72
N PRO A 181 15.02 20.17 -13.24
CA PRO A 181 15.94 21.25 -12.87
C PRO A 181 16.65 20.97 -11.53
N GLU A 182 17.77 21.67 -11.29
CA GLU A 182 18.58 21.56 -10.07
C GLU A 182 17.80 21.72 -8.76
N LYS A 183 16.69 22.46 -8.79
CA LYS A 183 15.86 22.73 -7.60
C LYS A 183 14.69 21.77 -7.42
N GLN A 184 14.52 20.78 -8.29
CA GLN A 184 13.45 19.78 -8.19
C GLN A 184 13.53 19.05 -6.84
N CYS A 185 12.39 18.96 -6.14
CA CYS A 185 12.25 18.19 -4.91
C CYS A 185 11.65 16.80 -5.23
N TYR A 186 12.01 15.79 -4.46
CA TYR A 186 11.52 14.41 -4.58
C TYR A 186 11.23 13.80 -3.21
N VAL A 187 10.21 12.95 -3.12
CA VAL A 187 10.14 11.94 -2.07
C VAL A 187 10.69 10.63 -2.62
N VAL A 188 11.51 9.96 -1.83
CA VAL A 188 12.07 8.65 -2.11
C VAL A 188 11.56 7.68 -1.06
N PHE A 189 10.70 6.76 -1.47
CA PHE A 189 10.28 5.63 -0.64
C PHE A 189 11.30 4.51 -0.81
N VAL A 190 11.93 4.09 0.29
CA VAL A 190 12.83 2.94 0.33
C VAL A 190 12.03 1.74 0.80
N GLN A 191 11.74 0.82 -0.11
CA GLN A 191 10.82 -0.29 0.10
C GLN A 191 11.53 -1.63 -0.04
N GLU A 192 10.95 -2.68 0.57
CA GLU A 192 11.42 -4.05 0.31
C GLU A 192 11.18 -4.42 -1.16
N HIS A 193 11.94 -5.40 -1.67
CA HIS A 193 11.67 -5.94 -3.00
C HIS A 193 10.48 -6.92 -2.97
N GLY A 194 9.30 -6.43 -3.37
CA GLY A 194 8.05 -7.21 -3.42
C GLY A 194 8.01 -8.30 -4.49
N GLY A 195 8.84 -8.21 -5.52
CA GLY A 195 8.91 -9.20 -6.60
C GLY A 195 8.56 -8.56 -7.95
N LYS A 196 7.75 -9.25 -8.75
CA LYS A 196 7.28 -8.77 -10.06
C LYS A 196 5.79 -8.51 -10.00
N ASP A 197 5.31 -7.48 -10.68
CA ASP A 197 3.89 -7.16 -10.82
C ASP A 197 3.08 -8.34 -11.42
N LEU A 198 1.80 -8.45 -11.05
CA LEU A 198 0.90 -9.52 -11.50
C LEU A 198 0.69 -9.48 -13.01
N GLU A 199 0.74 -8.31 -13.64
CA GLU A 199 0.66 -8.18 -15.10
C GLU A 199 1.75 -9.03 -15.78
N SER A 200 2.99 -8.87 -15.34
CA SER A 200 4.16 -9.50 -15.92
C SER A 200 4.54 -10.84 -15.28
N PHE A 201 3.97 -11.19 -14.12
CA PHE A 201 4.23 -12.45 -13.42
C PHE A 201 3.45 -13.62 -14.04
N VAL A 202 4.09 -14.78 -14.18
CA VAL A 202 3.43 -15.99 -14.70
C VAL A 202 2.97 -16.86 -13.54
N LEU A 203 1.66 -17.00 -13.35
CA LEU A 203 1.07 -17.94 -12.40
C LEU A 203 1.22 -19.38 -12.94
N LEU A 204 1.46 -20.35 -12.06
CA LEU A 204 1.63 -21.75 -12.45
C LEU A 204 0.29 -22.46 -12.58
N ASN A 205 -0.55 -22.36 -11.56
CA ASN A 205 -1.78 -23.16 -11.46
C ASN A 205 -2.88 -22.43 -10.67
N PHE A 206 -4.06 -23.05 -10.63
CA PHE A 206 -5.22 -22.48 -9.96
C PHE A 206 -5.03 -22.24 -8.46
N ASN A 207 -4.19 -23.03 -7.76
CA ASN A 207 -3.93 -22.81 -6.34
C ASN A 207 -3.14 -21.52 -6.08
N GLU A 208 -2.17 -21.16 -6.95
CA GLU A 208 -1.51 -19.85 -6.89
C GLU A 208 -2.53 -18.70 -7.09
N ALA A 209 -3.49 -18.86 -8.02
CA ALA A 209 -4.55 -17.86 -8.23
C ALA A 209 -5.50 -17.72 -7.01
N LYS A 210 -5.85 -18.83 -6.36
CA LYS A 210 -6.63 -18.80 -5.11
C LYS A 210 -5.85 -18.16 -3.97
N SER A 211 -4.58 -18.48 -3.83
CA SER A 211 -3.66 -17.90 -2.84
C SER A 211 -3.57 -16.39 -2.98
N LEU A 212 -3.37 -15.91 -4.21
CA LEU A 212 -3.37 -14.49 -4.53
C LEU A 212 -4.65 -13.79 -4.05
N LEU A 213 -5.82 -14.28 -4.47
CA LEU A 213 -7.09 -13.68 -4.08
C LEU A 213 -7.33 -13.74 -2.56
N ALA A 214 -6.95 -14.83 -1.90
CA ALA A 214 -7.13 -15.01 -0.46
C ALA A 214 -6.27 -14.03 0.35
N GLN A 215 -4.97 -13.91 0.00
CA GLN A 215 -4.05 -12.98 0.65
C GLN A 215 -4.50 -11.53 0.46
N ILE A 216 -4.91 -11.14 -0.75
CA ILE A 216 -5.40 -9.78 -1.03
C ILE A 216 -6.70 -9.50 -0.26
N THR A 217 -7.67 -10.43 -0.28
CA THR A 217 -8.96 -10.24 0.40
C THR A 217 -8.76 -10.06 1.91
N LEU A 218 -7.88 -10.87 2.52
CA LEU A 218 -7.57 -10.73 3.95
C LEU A 218 -6.76 -9.47 4.26
N ALA A 219 -5.79 -9.08 3.42
CA ALA A 219 -5.05 -7.84 3.60
C ALA A 219 -5.99 -6.62 3.62
N LEU A 220 -6.92 -6.57 2.66
CA LEU A 220 -7.95 -5.52 2.59
C LEU A 220 -8.91 -5.58 3.78
N ALA A 221 -9.34 -6.77 4.21
CA ALA A 221 -10.20 -6.92 5.38
C ALA A 221 -9.52 -6.41 6.68
N VAL A 222 -8.24 -6.74 6.86
CA VAL A 222 -7.44 -6.29 8.01
C VAL A 222 -7.31 -4.77 8.02
N SER A 223 -6.99 -4.15 6.88
CA SER A 223 -6.87 -2.69 6.80
C SER A 223 -8.22 -1.96 6.81
N GLU A 224 -9.31 -2.56 6.31
CA GLU A 224 -10.68 -2.08 6.49
C GLU A 224 -11.03 -2.02 7.98
N ALA A 225 -10.72 -3.07 8.74
CA ALA A 225 -11.00 -3.14 10.18
C ALA A 225 -10.15 -2.15 10.98
N ALA A 226 -8.85 -2.02 10.64
CA ALA A 226 -7.93 -1.13 11.34
C ALA A 226 -8.17 0.35 11.03
N TYR A 227 -8.33 0.70 9.75
CA TYR A 227 -8.21 2.07 9.26
C TYR A 227 -9.31 2.48 8.28
N GLU A 228 -10.39 1.70 8.15
CA GLU A 228 -11.40 1.91 7.10
C GLU A 228 -10.77 2.08 5.70
N PHE A 229 -9.72 1.31 5.44
CA PHE A 229 -8.89 1.45 4.26
C PHE A 229 -9.65 1.11 2.99
N GLU A 230 -9.47 1.93 1.96
CA GLU A 230 -9.83 1.64 0.59
C GLU A 230 -8.62 1.86 -0.30
N HIS A 231 -8.23 0.86 -1.10
CA HIS A 231 -7.07 1.03 -1.97
C HIS A 231 -7.34 1.98 -3.13
N ARG A 232 -8.55 1.88 -3.69
CA ARG A 232 -9.07 2.66 -4.84
C ARG A 232 -8.26 2.58 -6.15
N ASP A 233 -7.14 1.87 -6.17
CA ASP A 233 -6.35 1.66 -7.39
C ASP A 233 -5.64 0.30 -7.47
N LEU A 234 -6.31 -0.77 -7.06
CA LEU A 234 -5.68 -2.09 -6.94
C LEU A 234 -5.66 -2.85 -8.28
N HIS A 235 -5.15 -2.21 -9.33
CA HIS A 235 -4.94 -2.86 -10.62
C HIS A 235 -3.77 -3.87 -10.54
N TRP A 236 -3.66 -4.75 -11.53
CA TRP A 236 -2.66 -5.83 -11.50
C TRP A 236 -1.19 -5.37 -11.51
N GLY A 237 -0.92 -4.11 -11.83
CA GLY A 237 0.41 -3.50 -11.69
C GLY A 237 0.78 -3.25 -10.23
N ASN A 238 -0.23 -3.00 -9.38
CA ASN A 238 -0.09 -2.72 -7.96
C ASN A 238 -0.10 -3.98 -7.07
N ILE A 239 0.00 -5.16 -7.69
CA ILE A 239 0.12 -6.45 -7.00
C ILE A 239 1.49 -7.05 -7.35
N LEU A 240 2.43 -6.99 -6.43
CA LEU A 240 3.73 -7.64 -6.57
C LEU A 240 3.69 -9.08 -6.05
N LEU A 241 4.43 -9.94 -6.74
CA LEU A 241 4.49 -11.37 -6.51
C LEU A 241 5.93 -11.86 -6.46
N ARG A 242 6.23 -12.67 -5.44
CA ARG A 242 7.50 -13.38 -5.33
C ARG A 242 7.31 -14.84 -4.95
N ARG A 243 8.14 -15.70 -5.56
CA ARG A 243 8.27 -17.11 -5.18
C ARG A 243 9.38 -17.25 -4.16
N LYS A 244 9.03 -17.08 -2.89
CA LYS A 244 9.93 -17.28 -1.76
C LYS A 244 9.08 -17.22 -0.50
N GLY A 245 8.91 -18.30 0.25
CA GLY A 245 8.10 -18.22 1.46
C GLY A 245 7.80 -19.54 2.16
N SER A 246 7.15 -19.38 3.30
CA SER A 246 6.51 -20.42 4.11
C SER A 246 5.29 -21.01 3.39
N ASP A 247 4.89 -22.23 3.74
CA ASP A 247 3.67 -22.88 3.25
C ASP A 247 2.40 -22.08 3.60
N THR A 248 2.48 -21.26 4.64
CA THR A 248 1.40 -20.37 5.08
C THR A 248 1.90 -18.95 5.39
N VAL A 249 0.99 -17.98 5.27
CA VAL A 249 1.17 -16.61 5.76
C VAL A 249 0.07 -16.31 6.79
N GLN A 250 0.44 -15.62 7.87
CA GLN A 250 -0.44 -15.30 8.97
C GLN A 250 -1.06 -13.91 8.81
N PHE A 251 -2.34 -13.82 9.17
CA PHE A 251 -3.10 -12.59 9.35
C PHE A 251 -3.72 -12.61 10.74
N THR A 252 -3.96 -11.44 11.32
CA THR A 252 -4.84 -11.26 12.48
C THR A 252 -5.95 -10.32 12.05
N LEU A 253 -7.21 -10.74 12.15
CA LEU A 253 -8.38 -9.92 11.84
C LEU A 253 -9.30 -9.89 13.06
N GLU A 254 -9.43 -8.71 13.66
CA GLU A 254 -10.18 -8.47 14.90
C GLU A 254 -9.84 -9.48 16.02
N GLY A 255 -8.54 -9.75 16.19
CA GLY A 255 -8.01 -10.68 17.19
C GLY A 255 -8.05 -12.16 16.78
N ASN A 256 -8.64 -12.49 15.63
CA ASN A 256 -8.67 -13.85 15.11
C ASN A 256 -7.45 -14.10 14.22
N GLU A 257 -6.62 -15.05 14.62
CA GLU A 257 -5.49 -15.49 13.83
C GLU A 257 -5.94 -16.40 12.68
N ILE A 258 -5.54 -16.06 11.46
CA ILE A 258 -5.92 -16.75 10.22
C ILE A 258 -4.65 -17.07 9.44
N HIS A 259 -4.43 -18.34 9.13
CA HIS A 259 -3.32 -18.79 8.29
C HIS A 259 -3.80 -19.11 6.88
N VAL A 260 -3.14 -18.55 5.86
CA VAL A 260 -3.49 -18.76 4.44
C VAL A 260 -2.43 -19.61 3.76
N LYS A 261 -2.83 -20.67 3.07
CA LYS A 261 -1.93 -21.46 2.22
C LYS A 261 -1.36 -20.60 1.09
N THR A 262 -0.03 -20.47 1.03
CA THR A 262 0.64 -19.61 0.04
C THR A 262 0.80 -20.28 -1.31
N TYR A 263 0.90 -21.61 -1.34
CA TYR A 263 1.33 -22.38 -2.51
C TYR A 263 2.64 -21.84 -3.11
N GLY A 264 3.55 -21.38 -2.25
CA GLY A 264 4.84 -20.82 -2.64
C GLY A 264 4.79 -19.38 -3.16
N LEU A 265 3.61 -18.74 -3.16
CA LEU A 265 3.40 -17.38 -3.65
C LEU A 265 3.14 -16.42 -2.48
N LEU A 266 3.94 -15.36 -2.37
CA LEU A 266 3.68 -14.24 -1.47
C LEU A 266 3.24 -13.01 -2.28
N VAL A 267 2.24 -12.32 -1.75
CA VAL A 267 1.69 -11.08 -2.33
C VAL A 267 2.23 -9.85 -1.57
N SER A 268 2.56 -8.80 -2.30
CA SER A 268 2.75 -7.46 -1.75
C SER A 268 1.92 -6.44 -2.53
N ILE A 269 1.04 -5.72 -1.84
CA ILE A 269 0.23 -4.62 -2.37
C ILE A 269 1.05 -3.33 -2.29
N ILE A 270 1.08 -2.58 -3.38
CA ILE A 270 1.83 -1.32 -3.53
C ILE A 270 0.92 -0.19 -4.02
N ASP A 271 1.49 1.02 -4.03
CA ASP A 271 0.92 2.26 -4.56
C ASP A 271 -0.41 2.68 -3.94
N PHE A 272 -0.30 3.61 -2.99
CA PHE A 272 -1.44 4.10 -2.23
C PHE A 272 -1.85 5.51 -2.66
N THR A 273 -1.44 5.93 -3.86
CA THR A 273 -1.69 7.28 -4.40
C THR A 273 -3.16 7.68 -4.35
N LEU A 274 -4.08 6.78 -4.71
CA LEU A 274 -5.53 7.07 -4.73
C LEU A 274 -6.25 6.57 -3.47
N SER A 275 -5.53 5.98 -2.53
CA SER A 275 -6.12 5.29 -1.39
C SER A 275 -6.76 6.25 -0.39
N ARG A 276 -7.61 5.68 0.48
CA ARG A 276 -8.27 6.40 1.57
C ARG A 276 -8.09 5.65 2.88
N ILE A 277 -7.77 6.36 3.95
CA ILE A 277 -7.75 5.83 5.32
C ILE A 277 -8.41 6.80 6.31
N ASN A 278 -8.84 6.24 7.43
CA ASN A 278 -9.24 6.96 8.62
C ASN A 278 -8.27 6.59 9.75
N THR A 279 -7.52 7.57 10.21
CA THR A 279 -6.52 7.43 11.29
C THR A 279 -7.12 7.66 12.68
N GLY A 280 -8.40 8.02 12.76
CA GLY A 280 -9.08 8.46 13.98
C GLY A 280 -8.98 9.97 14.22
N GLU A 281 -7.84 10.57 13.85
CA GLU A 281 -7.64 12.03 13.90
C GLU A 281 -8.08 12.69 12.59
N ASP A 282 -7.62 12.13 11.47
CA ASP A 282 -7.85 12.65 10.12
C ASP A 282 -8.33 11.54 9.17
N ILE A 283 -9.08 11.95 8.14
CA ILE A 283 -9.35 11.14 6.95
C ILE A 283 -8.36 11.59 5.87
N LEU A 284 -7.47 10.69 5.46
CA LEU A 284 -6.50 10.96 4.38
C LEU A 284 -7.03 10.32 3.11
N PHE A 285 -7.15 11.08 2.04
CA PHE A 285 -7.70 10.62 0.77
C PHE A 285 -7.38 11.62 -0.35
N LEU A 286 -7.24 11.10 -1.57
CA LEU A 286 -7.27 11.96 -2.76
C LEU A 286 -8.70 12.14 -3.26
N ASP A 287 -9.10 13.39 -3.49
CA ASP A 287 -10.38 13.70 -4.14
C ASP A 287 -10.29 13.43 -5.64
N LEU A 288 -10.78 12.27 -6.07
CA LEU A 288 -10.69 11.87 -7.47
C LEU A 288 -11.59 12.70 -8.40
N SER A 289 -12.50 13.53 -7.86
CA SER A 289 -13.30 14.43 -8.70
C SER A 289 -12.46 15.51 -9.40
N SER A 290 -11.24 15.78 -8.92
CA SER A 290 -10.29 16.69 -9.57
C SER A 290 -9.60 16.09 -10.80
N ASP A 291 -9.75 14.79 -11.06
CA ASP A 291 -9.21 14.09 -12.23
C ASP A 291 -10.34 13.40 -13.03
N PRO A 292 -11.03 14.15 -13.91
CA PRO A 292 -12.09 13.57 -14.75
C PRO A 292 -11.58 12.49 -15.71
N GLU A 293 -10.33 12.60 -16.18
CA GLU A 293 -9.75 11.72 -17.20
C GLU A 293 -9.66 10.27 -16.71
N LEU A 294 -9.45 10.07 -15.41
CA LEU A 294 -9.51 8.77 -14.74
C LEU A 294 -10.80 7.97 -15.04
N PHE A 295 -11.93 8.67 -15.26
CA PHE A 295 -13.23 8.04 -15.52
C PHE A 295 -13.60 7.94 -17.00
N GLU A 296 -12.81 8.57 -17.88
CA GLU A 296 -13.05 8.66 -19.33
C GLU A 296 -12.37 7.52 -20.13
N GLY A 297 -11.62 6.64 -19.45
CA GLY A 297 -10.98 5.49 -20.06
C GLY A 297 -11.93 4.59 -20.88
N PRO A 298 -11.40 3.80 -21.82
CA PRO A 298 -12.20 3.10 -22.83
C PRO A 298 -13.29 2.20 -22.23
N LYS A 299 -14.44 2.16 -22.89
CA LYS A 299 -15.56 1.31 -22.46
C LYS A 299 -15.21 -0.17 -22.62
N GLY A 300 -15.46 -0.96 -21.59
CA GLY A 300 -15.16 -2.40 -21.58
C GLY A 300 -13.73 -2.74 -21.16
N ASP A 301 -12.87 -1.74 -21.00
CA ASP A 301 -11.64 -1.91 -20.24
C ASP A 301 -11.96 -2.11 -18.75
N LYS A 302 -11.33 -3.11 -18.15
CA LYS A 302 -11.68 -3.56 -16.80
C LYS A 302 -11.27 -2.58 -15.72
N GLN A 303 -10.14 -1.91 -15.90
CA GLN A 303 -9.63 -0.93 -14.95
C GLN A 303 -10.50 0.33 -15.02
N SER A 304 -10.71 0.85 -16.23
CA SER A 304 -11.58 2.01 -16.50
C SER A 304 -13.02 1.80 -16.01
N ASP A 305 -13.60 0.61 -16.26
CA ASP A 305 -14.92 0.24 -15.75
C ASP A 305 -14.96 0.19 -14.20
N THR A 306 -13.84 -0.10 -13.54
CA THR A 306 -13.76 -0.16 -12.08
C THR A 306 -13.76 1.24 -11.48
N TYR A 307 -13.02 2.21 -12.05
CA TYR A 307 -13.10 3.62 -11.64
C TYR A 307 -14.52 4.17 -11.75
N ARG A 308 -15.21 3.93 -12.87
CA ARG A 308 -16.61 4.35 -13.04
C ARG A 308 -17.55 3.77 -11.98
N LYS A 309 -17.41 2.48 -11.66
CA LYS A 309 -18.22 1.85 -10.61
C LYS A 309 -17.92 2.41 -9.22
N MET A 310 -16.65 2.74 -8.93
CA MET A 310 -16.32 3.39 -7.67
C MET A 310 -16.99 4.75 -7.59
N ARG A 311 -16.94 5.56 -8.66
CA ARG A 311 -17.65 6.85 -8.74
C ARG A 311 -19.14 6.69 -8.47
N ASP A 312 -19.79 5.68 -9.06
CA ASP A 312 -21.21 5.39 -8.84
C ASP A 312 -21.51 4.99 -7.38
N VAL A 313 -20.62 4.23 -6.74
CA VAL A 313 -20.76 3.77 -5.35
C VAL A 313 -20.52 4.90 -4.35
N THR A 314 -19.54 5.76 -4.58
CA THR A 314 -19.20 6.88 -3.70
C THR A 314 -20.15 8.06 -3.90
N GLY A 315 -20.82 8.15 -5.04
CA GLY A 315 -21.56 9.34 -5.43
C GLY A 315 -20.66 10.57 -5.49
N GLU A 316 -19.39 10.38 -5.88
CA GLU A 316 -18.32 11.39 -5.88
C GLU A 316 -17.93 11.93 -4.50
N PHE A 317 -18.45 11.37 -3.41
CA PHE A 317 -18.04 11.72 -2.06
C PHE A 317 -16.79 10.91 -1.63
N TRP A 318 -15.61 11.27 -2.17
CA TRP A 318 -14.38 10.49 -1.97
C TRP A 318 -13.83 10.52 -0.53
N GLU A 319 -14.23 11.49 0.30
CA GLU A 319 -13.86 11.51 1.73
C GLU A 319 -14.51 10.36 2.52
N GLY A 320 -15.74 9.97 2.14
CA GLY A 320 -16.51 8.96 2.83
C GLY A 320 -15.89 7.56 2.80
N SER A 321 -16.33 6.70 3.71
CA SER A 321 -15.94 5.30 3.75
C SER A 321 -16.88 4.44 2.91
N PHE A 322 -16.35 3.84 1.85
CA PHE A 322 -17.06 2.95 0.94
C PHE A 322 -16.25 1.66 0.71
N PRO A 323 -16.16 0.73 1.69
CA PRO A 323 -15.42 -0.53 1.55
C PRO A 323 -15.79 -1.38 0.32
N LYS A 324 -16.96 -1.11 -0.27
CA LYS A 324 -17.40 -1.70 -1.54
C LYS A 324 -16.40 -1.44 -2.68
N THR A 325 -15.63 -0.36 -2.65
CA THR A 325 -14.57 -0.08 -3.63
C THR A 325 -13.49 -1.17 -3.64
N ASN A 326 -13.09 -1.69 -2.48
CA ASN A 326 -12.17 -2.84 -2.38
C ASN A 326 -12.77 -4.09 -3.04
N VAL A 327 -14.07 -4.33 -2.84
CA VAL A 327 -14.77 -5.46 -3.48
C VAL A 327 -14.80 -5.30 -5.00
N LEU A 328 -14.97 -4.08 -5.52
CA LEU A 328 -14.90 -3.83 -6.96
C LEU A 328 -13.52 -4.17 -7.52
N TRP A 329 -12.45 -3.88 -6.80
CA TRP A 329 -11.10 -4.28 -7.17
C TRP A 329 -10.87 -5.80 -7.08
N LEU A 330 -11.45 -6.49 -6.08
CA LEU A 330 -11.44 -7.96 -6.06
C LEU A 330 -12.16 -8.54 -7.29
N GLN A 331 -13.27 -7.94 -7.72
CA GLN A 331 -13.95 -8.36 -8.97
C GLN A 331 -13.08 -8.10 -10.21
N TYR A 332 -12.35 -6.98 -10.25
CA TYR A 332 -11.38 -6.69 -11.29
C TYR A 332 -10.29 -7.77 -11.34
N LEU A 333 -9.71 -8.15 -10.19
CA LEU A 333 -8.68 -9.18 -10.15
C LEU A 333 -9.19 -10.55 -10.62
N VAL A 334 -10.45 -10.90 -10.31
CA VAL A 334 -11.08 -12.10 -10.86
C VAL A 334 -11.23 -12.01 -12.40
N ASP A 335 -11.60 -10.84 -12.94
CA ASP A 335 -11.64 -10.62 -14.38
C ASP A 335 -10.25 -10.74 -15.02
N ILE A 336 -9.21 -10.21 -14.38
CA ILE A 336 -7.82 -10.34 -14.84
C ILE A 336 -7.39 -11.80 -14.88
N LEU A 337 -7.64 -12.55 -13.80
CA LEU A 337 -7.33 -13.97 -13.75
C LEU A 337 -8.05 -14.74 -14.85
N LEU A 338 -9.33 -14.44 -15.11
CA LEU A 338 -10.12 -15.12 -16.14
C LEU A 338 -9.69 -14.76 -17.57
N LEU A 339 -9.41 -13.48 -17.84
CA LEU A 339 -9.35 -12.93 -19.19
C LEU A 339 -7.93 -12.62 -19.69
N LYS A 340 -7.00 -12.32 -18.78
CA LYS A 340 -5.67 -11.80 -19.13
C LYS A 340 -4.54 -12.72 -18.66
N LYS A 341 -4.74 -13.52 -17.61
CA LYS A 341 -3.73 -14.47 -17.12
C LYS A 341 -3.92 -15.86 -17.74
N SER A 342 -2.79 -16.48 -18.12
CA SER A 342 -2.71 -17.88 -18.54
C SER A 342 -1.94 -18.67 -17.48
N TYR A 343 -2.54 -19.77 -17.00
CA TYR A 343 -1.99 -20.69 -16.01
C TYR A 343 -2.77 -22.00 -16.04
N GLU A 344 -2.25 -23.06 -15.43
CA GLU A 344 -2.91 -24.36 -15.39
C GLU A 344 -4.23 -24.29 -14.60
N ARG A 345 -5.35 -24.50 -15.30
CA ARG A 345 -6.69 -24.51 -14.73
C ARG A 345 -7.65 -25.34 -15.57
N THR A 346 -8.68 -25.87 -14.93
CA THR A 346 -9.76 -26.63 -15.56
C THR A 346 -10.97 -25.76 -15.83
N SER A 347 -11.92 -26.25 -16.63
CA SER A 347 -13.22 -25.57 -16.82
C SER A 347 -14.03 -25.48 -15.52
N LYS A 348 -13.75 -26.32 -14.50
CA LYS A 348 -14.36 -26.20 -13.19
C LYS A 348 -13.82 -24.97 -12.47
N ASP A 349 -12.51 -24.79 -12.46
CA ASP A 349 -11.85 -23.65 -11.82
C ASP A 349 -12.33 -22.31 -12.41
N GLU A 350 -12.54 -22.25 -13.73
CA GLU A 350 -13.14 -21.08 -14.36
C GLU A 350 -14.58 -20.81 -13.91
N ARG A 351 -15.38 -21.86 -13.73
CA ARG A 351 -16.75 -21.70 -13.18
C ARG A 351 -16.71 -21.25 -11.73
N ASP A 352 -15.74 -21.71 -10.96
CA ASP A 352 -15.58 -21.34 -9.55
C ASP A 352 -15.20 -19.85 -9.43
N LEU A 353 -14.28 -19.34 -10.28
CA LEU A 353 -13.97 -17.90 -10.37
C LEU A 353 -15.18 -17.06 -10.80
N ARG A 354 -15.91 -17.47 -11.85
CA ARG A 354 -17.13 -16.76 -12.27
C ARG A 354 -18.19 -16.75 -11.16
N SER A 355 -18.29 -17.83 -10.39
CA SER A 355 -19.22 -17.93 -9.26
C SER A 355 -18.79 -17.04 -8.10
N LEU A 356 -17.49 -16.98 -7.77
CA LEU A 356 -16.94 -16.01 -6.82
C LEU A 356 -17.28 -14.58 -7.25
N LYS A 357 -16.98 -14.21 -8.49
CA LYS A 357 -17.30 -12.87 -9.01
C LYS A 357 -18.78 -12.53 -8.85
N LYS A 358 -19.67 -13.47 -9.14
CA LYS A 358 -21.13 -13.28 -8.98
C LYS A 358 -21.49 -13.03 -7.51
N ARG A 359 -20.88 -13.77 -6.56
CA ARG A 359 -21.12 -13.58 -5.12
C ARG A 359 -20.52 -12.28 -4.58
N LEU A 360 -19.36 -11.86 -5.09
CA LEU A 360 -18.74 -10.56 -4.77
C LEU A 360 -19.67 -9.35 -5.07
N ASN A 361 -20.65 -9.49 -5.96
CA ASN A 361 -21.65 -8.43 -6.14
C ASN A 361 -22.48 -8.17 -4.87
N GLY A 362 -22.71 -9.21 -4.06
CA GLY A 362 -23.51 -9.14 -2.84
C GLY A 362 -22.75 -8.68 -1.59
N TYR A 363 -21.42 -8.71 -1.58
CA TYR A 363 -20.63 -8.30 -0.40
C TYR A 363 -20.41 -6.79 -0.35
N GLY A 364 -20.55 -6.19 0.83
CA GLY A 364 -20.35 -4.77 1.08
C GLY A 364 -18.89 -4.36 1.31
N SER A 365 -18.02 -5.32 1.66
CA SER A 365 -16.62 -5.09 2.07
C SER A 365 -15.73 -6.30 1.77
N ALA A 366 -14.40 -6.13 1.75
CA ALA A 366 -13.48 -7.26 1.68
C ALA A 366 -13.59 -8.14 2.94
N ARG A 367 -13.84 -7.54 4.10
CA ARG A 367 -14.16 -8.25 5.35
C ARG A 367 -15.30 -9.25 5.18
N GLU A 368 -16.43 -8.85 4.61
CA GLU A 368 -17.52 -9.79 4.32
C GLU A 368 -17.11 -10.88 3.32
N ALA A 369 -16.33 -10.51 2.30
CA ALA A 369 -15.86 -11.42 1.27
C ALA A 369 -14.91 -12.51 1.80
N THR A 370 -14.24 -12.31 2.95
CA THR A 370 -13.42 -13.34 3.59
C THR A 370 -14.22 -14.62 3.89
N SER A 371 -15.53 -14.50 4.13
CA SER A 371 -16.41 -15.64 4.44
C SER A 371 -16.88 -16.43 3.21
N ASP A 372 -16.50 -16.03 1.99
CA ASP A 372 -16.93 -16.71 0.76
C ASP A 372 -16.38 -18.15 0.72
N VAL A 373 -17.25 -19.08 0.33
CA VAL A 373 -16.93 -20.51 0.21
C VAL A 373 -15.72 -20.80 -0.70
N PHE A 374 -15.38 -19.90 -1.62
CA PHE A 374 -14.20 -19.98 -2.47
C PHE A 374 -12.89 -20.05 -1.67
N PHE A 375 -12.86 -19.43 -0.48
CA PHE A 375 -11.68 -19.37 0.39
C PHE A 375 -11.66 -20.46 1.49
N SER A 376 -12.71 -21.28 1.60
CA SER A 376 -12.90 -22.22 2.72
C SER A 376 -11.76 -23.24 2.92
N ASP A 377 -11.11 -23.68 1.85
CA ASP A 377 -9.98 -24.61 1.86
C ASP A 377 -8.60 -23.92 1.85
N MET A 378 -8.59 -22.58 1.76
CA MET A 378 -7.38 -21.76 1.79
C MET A 378 -6.94 -21.43 3.21
N PHE A 379 -7.89 -21.35 4.15
CA PHE A 379 -7.63 -21.01 5.55
C PHE A 379 -7.32 -22.27 6.36
N VAL A 380 -6.25 -22.21 7.14
CA VAL A 380 -5.79 -23.29 8.01
C VAL A 380 -6.08 -22.88 9.44
N ASN A 381 -6.86 -23.71 10.15
CA ASN A 381 -6.95 -23.61 11.60
C ASN A 381 -5.72 -24.31 12.17
N LEU A 382 -4.75 -23.55 12.66
CA LEU A 382 -3.72 -24.11 13.53
C LEU A 382 -4.39 -24.37 14.88
N GLN A 383 -4.81 -25.60 15.13
CA GLN A 383 -5.17 -26.01 16.48
C GLN A 383 -3.89 -25.99 17.32
N HIS A 384 -3.83 -25.07 18.29
CA HIS A 384 -2.83 -25.09 19.35
C HIS A 384 -3.14 -26.18 20.38
#